data_AF-A0A433ETS1-F1
#
_entry.id   AF-A0A433ETS1-F1
#
_cell.length_a   1.000
_cell.length_b   1.000
_cell.length_c   1.000
_cell.angle_alpha   90.00
_cell.angle_beta   90.00
_cell.angle_gamma   90.00
#
_symmetry.space_group_name_H-M   'P 1'
#
loop_
_entity.id
_entity.type
_entity.pdbx_description
1 polymer ?
#
loop_
_entity_poly.entity_id
_entity_poly.type
_entity_poly.pdbx_seq_one_letter_code
_entity_poly.pdbx_strand_id
1 'polypeptide(L)'
;MFTILFGILVTLIYFLFSWRINVNNFVEKDLRKYDYKIIFTNKYNLPLAQPKVIPTPVWISAEMVGWTIETILLNYQFDFNVFAPIHKNILQKKYQQISTIGLIPTAQYIKWYPRQLLTKQVLKQVLIPNFLQSKVIKILQDKVNSSKIIITKLQQYLSGSYLKYFNIIRLFCVF
;
A
#
# COMPACT_ATOMS: atom_id res chain seq x y z
N MET A 1 -25.16 38.52 -32.87
CA MET A 1 -25.03 38.80 -31.41
C MET A 1 -25.05 37.52 -30.56
N PHE A 2 -26.00 36.60 -30.78
CA PHE A 2 -26.16 35.38 -29.96
C PHE A 2 -24.96 34.41 -30.00
N THR A 3 -24.31 34.26 -31.15
CA THR A 3 -23.15 33.37 -31.34
C THR A 3 -21.89 33.86 -30.62
N ILE A 4 -21.70 35.18 -30.54
CA ILE A 4 -20.54 35.79 -29.85
C ILE A 4 -20.72 35.65 -28.33
N LEU A 5 -21.94 35.90 -27.82
CA LEU A 5 -22.28 35.69 -26.42
C LEU A 5 -22.13 34.23 -25.98
N PHE A 6 -22.49 33.27 -26.85
CA PHE A 6 -22.31 31.85 -26.58
C PHE A 6 -20.83 31.44 -26.57
N GLY A 7 -20.03 31.98 -27.48
CA GLY A 7 -18.57 31.75 -27.50
C GLY A 7 -17.91 32.20 -26.20
N ILE A 8 -18.24 33.41 -25.72
CA ILE A 8 -17.71 33.96 -24.46
C ILE A 8 -18.11 33.09 -23.27
N LEU A 9 -19.37 32.64 -23.21
CA LEU A 9 -19.87 31.78 -22.14
C LEU A 9 -19.11 30.44 -22.07
N VAL A 10 -18.86 29.80 -23.23
CA VAL A 10 -18.13 28.52 -23.29
C VAL A 10 -16.68 28.69 -22.85
N THR A 11 -16.00 29.77 -23.27
CA THR A 11 -14.63 30.07 -22.78
C THR A 11 -14.59 30.35 -21.28
N LEU A 12 -15.60 31.02 -20.71
CA LEU A 12 -15.67 31.30 -19.28
C LEU A 12 -15.88 30.02 -18.46
N ILE A 13 -16.74 29.12 -18.95
CA ILE A 13 -16.94 27.80 -18.35
C ILE A 13 -15.63 26.99 -18.44
N TYR A 14 -14.96 26.98 -19.59
CA TYR A 14 -13.69 26.28 -19.75
C TYR A 14 -12.59 26.85 -18.83
N PHE A 15 -12.53 28.18 -18.67
CA PHE A 15 -11.56 28.82 -17.77
C PHE A 15 -11.85 28.50 -16.30
N LEU A 16 -13.12 28.53 -15.87
CA LEU A 16 -13.55 28.19 -14.51
C LEU A 16 -13.33 26.71 -14.17
N PHE A 17 -13.53 25.80 -15.13
CA PHE A 17 -13.29 24.36 -14.92
C PHE A 17 -11.81 23.99 -15.05
N SER A 18 -11.05 24.66 -15.92
CA SER A 18 -9.60 24.43 -16.08
C SER A 18 -8.82 24.94 -14.87
N TRP A 19 -9.27 26.02 -14.22
CA TRP A 19 -8.70 26.48 -12.95
C TRP A 19 -8.91 25.47 -11.82
N ARG A 20 -10.01 24.71 -11.86
CA ARG A 20 -10.34 23.72 -10.83
C ARG A 20 -9.54 22.42 -10.92
N ILE A 21 -8.89 22.14 -12.06
CA ILE A 21 -8.18 20.88 -12.30
C ILE A 21 -6.68 20.97 -11.95
N ASN A 22 -6.12 22.16 -11.74
CA ASN A 22 -4.71 22.33 -11.39
C ASN A 22 -4.46 22.78 -9.95
N VAL A 23 -5.28 22.29 -9.02
CA VAL A 23 -4.98 22.33 -7.59
C VAL A 23 -4.96 20.90 -7.07
N ASN A 24 -4.02 20.10 -7.59
CA ASN A 24 -3.41 19.11 -6.73
C ASN A 24 -2.81 19.92 -5.58
N ASN A 25 -3.33 19.73 -4.38
CA ASN A 25 -2.82 20.28 -3.13
C ASN A 25 -1.36 19.85 -2.89
N PHE A 26 -0.42 20.37 -3.66
CA PHE A 26 0.93 20.60 -3.17
C PHE A 26 0.82 21.89 -2.37
N VAL A 27 0.37 21.75 -1.13
CA VAL A 27 0.73 22.73 -0.11
C VAL A 27 2.26 22.69 -0.08
N GLU A 28 2.89 23.69 -0.69
CA GLU A 28 4.32 23.95 -0.49
C GLU A 28 4.47 24.38 0.96
N LYS A 29 4.53 23.34 1.81
CA LYS A 29 4.58 23.41 3.25
C LYS A 29 5.97 23.90 3.61
N ASP A 30 6.04 25.09 4.21
CA ASP A 30 7.28 25.68 4.71
C ASP A 30 8.05 24.65 5.55
N LEU A 31 9.11 24.07 4.97
CA LEU A 31 9.84 22.92 5.52
C LEU A 31 10.45 23.21 6.89
N ARG A 32 10.52 24.49 7.30
CA ARG A 32 11.04 24.94 8.59
C ARG A 32 10.13 24.59 9.79
N LYS A 33 8.87 24.19 9.57
CA LYS A 33 7.90 23.86 10.64
C LYS A 33 7.70 22.35 10.88
N TYR A 34 8.34 21.50 10.07
CA TYR A 34 8.09 20.06 10.07
C TYR A 34 9.27 19.27 10.62
N ASP A 35 9.15 18.83 11.86
CA ASP A 35 10.20 18.07 12.55
C ASP A 35 10.11 16.57 12.30
N TYR A 36 8.99 16.07 11.76
CA TYR A 36 8.73 14.64 11.60
C TYR A 36 8.28 14.27 10.19
N LYS A 37 8.70 13.11 9.71
CA LYS A 37 8.30 12.53 8.42
C LYS A 37 7.72 11.14 8.62
N ILE A 38 6.49 10.93 8.15
CA ILE A 38 5.90 9.61 8.02
C ILE A 38 6.15 9.09 6.60
N ILE A 39 6.75 7.91 6.51
CA ILE A 39 6.96 7.18 5.26
C ILE A 39 6.02 5.97 5.24
N PHE A 40 5.24 5.85 4.17
CA PHE A 40 4.38 4.70 3.95
C PHE A 40 5.12 3.63 3.16
N THR A 41 4.89 2.39 3.53
CA THR A 41 5.45 1.22 2.85
C THR A 41 4.36 0.19 2.61
N ASN A 42 4.50 -0.56 1.52
CA ASN A 42 3.68 -1.74 1.28
C ASN A 42 4.11 -2.84 2.28
N LYS A 43 3.26 -3.14 3.26
CA LYS A 43 3.54 -4.16 4.26
C LYS A 43 3.71 -5.51 3.56
N TYR A 44 4.86 -6.15 3.81
CA TYR A 44 5.28 -7.40 3.16
C TYR A 44 5.63 -7.28 1.67
N ASN A 45 5.77 -6.07 1.12
CA ASN A 45 6.11 -5.84 -0.29
C ASN A 45 5.19 -6.60 -1.27
N LEU A 46 3.89 -6.65 -0.96
CA LEU A 46 2.90 -7.39 -1.75
C LEU A 46 2.93 -6.95 -3.23
N PRO A 47 2.74 -7.87 -4.19
CA PRO A 47 2.65 -7.47 -5.58
C PRO A 47 1.38 -6.64 -5.80
N LEU A 48 1.54 -5.48 -6.42
CA LEU A 48 0.45 -4.55 -6.67
C LEU A 48 -0.03 -4.66 -8.11
N ALA A 49 -1.35 -4.56 -8.32
CA ALA A 49 -1.93 -4.47 -9.66
C ALA A 49 -1.64 -3.11 -10.30
N GLN A 50 -1.52 -2.07 -9.48
CA GLN A 50 -1.19 -0.71 -9.90
C GLN A 50 -0.03 -0.17 -9.04
N PRO A 51 1.02 0.44 -9.65
CA PRO A 51 2.20 0.88 -8.91
C PRO A 51 1.96 2.12 -8.02
N LYS A 52 0.90 2.90 -8.23
CA LYS A 52 0.61 4.17 -7.51
C LYS A 52 -0.24 4.02 -6.24
N VAL A 53 -0.38 2.82 -5.70
CA VAL A 53 -1.25 2.57 -4.54
C VAL A 53 -0.68 3.21 -3.28
N ILE A 54 0.64 3.15 -3.07
CA ILE A 54 1.27 3.64 -1.83
C ILE A 54 1.32 5.17 -1.80
N PRO A 55 0.77 5.83 -0.76
CA PRO A 55 0.73 7.28 -0.67
C PRO A 55 2.12 7.89 -0.49
N THR A 56 2.24 9.15 -0.90
CA THR A 56 3.46 9.91 -0.73
C THR A 56 3.75 10.13 0.76
N PRO A 57 5.03 10.18 1.16
CA PRO A 57 5.40 10.52 2.54
C PRO A 57 4.78 11.84 3.00
N VAL A 58 4.44 11.91 4.28
CA VAL A 58 3.79 13.07 4.89
C VAL A 58 4.74 13.71 5.92
N TRP A 59 4.90 15.02 5.82
CA TRP A 59 5.64 15.82 6.80
C TRP A 59 4.69 16.35 7.87
N ILE A 60 5.11 16.26 9.13
CA ILE A 60 4.30 16.49 10.32
C ILE A 60 5.02 17.42 11.27
N SER A 61 4.28 18.38 11.84
CA SER A 61 4.80 19.30 12.85
C SER A 61 4.94 18.61 14.20
N ALA A 62 5.84 19.11 15.06
CA ALA A 62 6.00 18.58 16.41
C ALA A 62 4.73 18.65 17.28
N GLU A 63 3.79 19.54 16.95
CA GLU A 63 2.49 19.70 17.63
C GLU A 63 1.62 18.43 17.55
N MET A 64 1.82 17.56 16.55
CA MET A 64 1.05 16.33 16.37
C MET A 64 1.64 15.12 17.11
N VAL A 65 2.74 15.30 17.85
CA VAL A 65 3.29 14.26 18.72
C VAL A 65 2.28 13.88 19.79
N GLY A 66 2.09 12.59 20.04
CA GLY A 66 1.06 12.09 20.97
C GLY A 66 -0.31 11.87 20.33
N TRP A 67 -0.52 12.28 19.08
CA TRP A 67 -1.74 11.91 18.33
C TRP A 67 -1.64 10.48 17.81
N THR A 68 -2.80 9.86 17.58
CA THR A 68 -2.81 8.56 16.90
C THR A 68 -2.42 8.72 15.43
N ILE A 69 -1.74 7.72 14.89
CA ILE A 69 -1.40 7.67 13.46
C ILE A 69 -2.67 7.82 12.61
N GLU A 70 -3.77 7.17 12.98
CA GLU A 70 -5.05 7.28 12.28
C GLU A 70 -5.56 8.72 12.23
N THR A 71 -5.57 9.42 13.37
CA THR A 71 -5.96 10.84 13.44
C THR A 71 -5.08 11.73 12.59
N ILE A 72 -3.76 11.50 12.62
CA ILE A 72 -2.81 12.23 11.77
C ILE A 72 -3.16 11.98 10.30
N LEU A 73 -3.36 10.74 9.88
CA LEU A 73 -3.65 10.41 8.48
C LEU A 73 -4.98 10.99 7.99
N LEU A 74 -6.02 11.01 8.83
CA LEU A 74 -7.29 11.67 8.51
C LEU A 74 -7.10 13.18 8.26
N ASN A 75 -6.30 13.86 9.07
CA ASN A 75 -6.00 15.29 8.91
C ASN A 75 -5.21 15.60 7.61
N TYR A 76 -4.56 14.60 7.02
CA TYR A 76 -3.86 14.70 5.74
C TYR A 76 -4.64 14.08 4.59
N GLN A 77 -5.96 13.88 4.75
CA GLN A 77 -6.86 13.37 3.70
C GLN A 77 -6.43 12.01 3.13
N PHE A 78 -5.84 11.16 3.98
CA PHE A 78 -5.44 9.83 3.58
C PHE A 78 -6.67 8.97 3.22
N ASP A 79 -6.67 8.36 2.03
CA ASP A 79 -7.75 7.47 1.60
C ASP A 79 -7.59 6.06 2.20
N PHE A 80 -8.29 5.82 3.31
CA PHE A 80 -8.31 4.52 3.97
C PHE A 80 -9.06 3.44 3.19
N ASN A 81 -9.85 3.76 2.16
CA ASN A 81 -10.55 2.74 1.37
C ASN A 81 -9.57 1.87 0.55
N VAL A 82 -8.35 2.38 0.35
CA VAL A 82 -7.28 1.71 -0.37
C VAL A 82 -6.51 0.72 0.51
N PHE A 83 -6.62 0.82 1.85
CA PHE A 83 -5.80 0.07 2.79
C PHE A 83 -6.62 -0.61 3.90
N ALA A 84 -6.10 -1.72 4.42
CA ALA A 84 -6.66 -2.30 5.64
C ALA A 84 -6.48 -1.33 6.82
N PRO A 85 -7.39 -1.34 7.82
CA PRO A 85 -7.30 -0.47 8.99
C PRO A 85 -5.93 -0.55 9.67
N ILE A 86 -5.35 0.60 9.97
CA ILE A 86 -4.07 0.71 10.65
C ILE A 86 -4.33 0.62 12.17
N HIS A 87 -3.49 -0.10 12.90
CA HIS A 87 -3.57 -0.13 14.37
C HIS A 87 -3.48 1.30 14.95
N LYS A 88 -4.21 1.54 16.04
CA LYS A 88 -4.27 2.81 16.79
C LYS A 88 -2.97 3.13 17.55
N ASN A 89 -1.83 2.98 16.91
CA ASN A 89 -0.55 3.33 17.48
C ASN A 89 -0.45 4.86 17.59
N ILE A 90 0.04 5.32 18.73
CA ILE A 90 0.31 6.74 18.98
C ILE A 90 1.65 7.09 18.33
N LEU A 91 1.74 8.27 17.70
CA LEU A 91 3.02 8.82 17.26
C LEU A 91 3.83 9.18 18.51
N GLN A 92 4.71 8.26 18.90
CA GLN A 92 5.61 8.46 20.02
C GLN A 92 6.77 9.37 19.60
N LYS A 93 7.22 10.23 20.52
CA LYS A 93 8.46 10.99 20.40
C LYS A 93 9.64 10.02 20.43
N LYS A 94 10.01 9.46 19.29
CA LYS A 94 11.28 8.74 19.14
C LYS A 94 12.35 9.74 18.72
N TYR A 95 13.59 9.50 19.11
CA TYR A 95 14.77 10.26 18.67
C TYR A 95 14.92 10.34 17.14
N GLN A 96 14.17 9.52 16.39
CA GLN A 96 14.13 9.53 14.94
C GLN A 96 12.99 10.42 14.45
N GLN A 97 13.35 11.49 13.74
CA GLN A 97 12.45 12.37 13.00
C GLN A 97 11.68 11.64 11.88
N ILE A 98 11.98 10.36 11.61
CA ILE A 98 11.35 9.56 10.55
C ILE A 98 10.63 8.36 11.17
N SER A 99 9.35 8.21 10.83
CA SER A 99 8.52 7.07 11.22
C SER A 99 8.03 6.32 9.98
N THR A 100 8.22 5.00 9.95
CA THR A 100 7.75 4.16 8.84
C THR A 100 6.49 3.40 9.23
N ILE A 101 5.47 3.46 8.37
CA ILE A 101 4.20 2.76 8.54
C ILE A 101 4.05 1.73 7.43
N GLY A 102 3.82 0.47 7.82
CA GLY A 102 3.48 -0.61 6.90
C GLY A 102 1.98 -0.67 6.66
N LEU A 103 1.55 -0.36 5.45
CA LEU A 103 0.16 -0.43 4.99
C LEU A 103 -0.10 -1.74 4.25
N ILE A 104 -1.21 -2.42 4.54
CA ILE A 104 -1.66 -3.57 3.74
C ILE A 104 -2.68 -3.04 2.72
N PRO A 105 -2.42 -3.11 1.41
CA PRO A 105 -3.42 -2.73 0.40
C PRO A 105 -4.69 -3.59 0.49
N THR A 106 -5.83 -3.03 0.13
CA THR A 106 -7.06 -3.83 -0.02
C THR A 106 -6.96 -4.79 -1.20
N ALA A 107 -7.75 -5.87 -1.15
CA ALA A 107 -7.70 -6.99 -2.10
C ALA A 107 -7.74 -6.58 -3.58
N GLN A 108 -8.48 -5.51 -3.92
CA GLN A 108 -8.62 -5.00 -5.28
C GLN A 108 -7.32 -4.41 -5.86
N TYR A 109 -6.38 -4.00 -5.00
CA TYR A 109 -5.10 -3.41 -5.40
C TYR A 109 -3.94 -4.42 -5.38
N ILE A 110 -4.17 -5.63 -4.87
CA ILE A 110 -3.19 -6.71 -4.87
C ILE A 110 -3.23 -7.42 -6.23
N LYS A 111 -2.05 -7.67 -6.82
CA LYS A 111 -1.92 -8.53 -7.99
C LYS A 111 -1.94 -9.99 -7.54
N TRP A 112 -3.01 -10.68 -7.90
CA TRP A 112 -3.21 -12.08 -7.58
C TRP A 112 -2.41 -13.00 -8.51
N TYR A 113 -1.78 -14.03 -7.94
CA TYR A 113 -1.05 -15.04 -8.68
C TYR A 113 -1.69 -16.41 -8.49
N PRO A 114 -2.11 -17.09 -9.57
CA PRO A 114 -2.40 -18.51 -9.53
C PRO A 114 -1.20 -19.28 -8.98
N ARG A 115 -1.42 -20.27 -8.09
CA ARG A 115 -0.32 -21.03 -7.46
C ARG A 115 0.68 -21.62 -8.46
N GLN A 116 0.22 -21.97 -9.65
CA GLN A 116 1.02 -22.53 -10.75
C GLN A 116 2.00 -21.52 -11.36
N LEU A 117 1.70 -20.22 -11.27
CA LEU A 117 2.48 -19.13 -11.85
C LEU A 117 3.44 -18.48 -10.85
N LEU A 118 3.54 -18.99 -9.62
CA LEU A 118 4.45 -18.44 -8.63
C LEU A 118 5.90 -18.78 -8.95
N THR A 119 6.72 -17.74 -9.05
CA THR A 119 8.15 -17.84 -9.35
C THR A 119 9.01 -17.41 -8.16
N LYS A 120 10.30 -17.76 -8.20
CA LYS A 120 11.28 -17.30 -7.20
C LYS A 120 11.35 -15.78 -7.11
N GLN A 121 11.18 -15.08 -8.23
CA GLN A 121 11.19 -13.62 -8.28
C GLN A 121 10.01 -13.02 -7.50
N VAL A 122 8.80 -13.58 -7.65
CA VAL A 122 7.63 -13.14 -6.89
C VAL A 122 7.82 -13.41 -5.39
N LEU A 123 8.35 -14.59 -5.03
CA LEU A 123 8.64 -14.90 -3.62
C LEU A 123 9.74 -13.99 -3.04
N LYS A 124 10.75 -13.64 -3.83
CA LYS A 124 11.81 -12.69 -3.44
C LYS A 124 11.26 -11.28 -3.24
N GLN A 125 10.32 -10.84 -4.08
CA GLN A 125 9.65 -9.54 -3.95
C GLN A 125 8.99 -9.40 -2.58
N VAL A 126 8.25 -10.43 -2.14
CA VAL A 126 7.59 -10.46 -0.82
C VAL A 126 8.53 -10.90 0.32
N LEU A 127 9.85 -10.79 0.11
CA LEU A 127 10.91 -11.05 1.08
C LEU A 127 10.93 -12.47 1.67
N ILE A 128 10.48 -13.49 0.92
CA ILE A 128 10.63 -14.88 1.35
C ILE A 128 12.10 -15.32 1.14
N PRO A 129 12.77 -15.86 2.17
CA PRO A 129 14.17 -16.29 2.08
C PRO A 129 14.45 -17.29 0.97
N ASN A 130 15.56 -17.11 0.25
CA ASN A 130 15.94 -17.92 -0.92
C ASN A 130 15.95 -19.43 -0.64
N PHE A 131 16.41 -19.85 0.55
CA PHE A 131 16.47 -21.26 0.92
C PHE A 131 15.08 -21.91 1.04
N LEU A 132 14.02 -21.14 1.30
CA LEU A 132 12.64 -21.66 1.35
C LEU A 132 12.00 -21.76 -0.04
N GLN A 133 12.38 -20.88 -0.97
CA GLN A 133 11.65 -20.64 -2.22
C GLN A 133 11.47 -21.90 -3.08
N SER A 134 12.53 -22.69 -3.27
CA SER A 134 12.47 -23.88 -4.14
C SER A 134 11.43 -24.91 -3.67
N LYS A 135 11.35 -25.16 -2.36
CA LYS A 135 10.40 -26.10 -1.79
C LYS A 135 8.98 -25.54 -1.77
N VAL A 136 8.82 -24.25 -1.48
CA VAL A 136 7.53 -23.55 -1.56
C VAL A 136 6.94 -23.67 -2.97
N ILE A 137 7.74 -23.39 -4.00
CA ILE A 137 7.32 -23.50 -5.41
C ILE A 137 6.94 -24.95 -5.74
N LYS A 138 7.77 -25.92 -5.34
CA LYS A 138 7.48 -27.34 -5.57
C LYS A 138 6.14 -27.76 -4.97
N ILE A 139 5.81 -27.29 -3.77
CA ILE A 139 4.53 -27.58 -3.11
C ILE A 139 3.39 -26.90 -3.88
N LEU A 140 3.51 -25.60 -4.17
CA LEU A 140 2.45 -24.81 -4.80
C LEU A 140 2.11 -25.25 -6.22
N GLN A 141 3.11 -25.70 -6.99
CA GLN A 141 2.95 -26.10 -8.39
C GLN A 141 2.61 -27.58 -8.57
N ASP A 142 2.41 -28.33 -7.49
CA ASP A 142 2.02 -29.74 -7.56
C ASP A 142 0.60 -29.88 -8.16
N LYS A 143 0.53 -30.39 -9.39
CA LYS A 143 -0.71 -30.49 -10.18
C LYS A 143 -1.66 -31.59 -9.71
N VAL A 144 -1.16 -32.57 -8.95
CA VAL A 144 -1.92 -33.77 -8.59
C VAL A 144 -2.82 -33.51 -7.38
N ASN A 145 -2.41 -32.58 -6.52
CA ASN A 145 -3.05 -32.34 -5.23
C ASN A 145 -4.10 -31.22 -5.29
N SER A 146 -5.21 -31.43 -4.56
CA SER A 146 -6.25 -30.43 -4.38
C SER A 146 -5.75 -29.24 -3.57
N SER A 147 -6.38 -28.07 -3.74
CA SER A 147 -6.03 -26.82 -3.06
C SER A 147 -5.95 -26.99 -1.54
N LYS A 148 -6.85 -27.78 -0.93
CA LYS A 148 -6.84 -28.10 0.51
C LYS A 148 -5.55 -28.83 0.92
N ILE A 149 -5.13 -29.84 0.15
CA ILE A 149 -3.90 -30.59 0.43
C ILE A 149 -2.66 -29.69 0.27
N ILE A 150 -2.65 -28.83 -0.76
CA ILE A 150 -1.56 -27.87 -0.99
C ILE A 150 -1.42 -26.90 0.18
N ILE A 151 -2.53 -26.32 0.64
CA ILE A 151 -2.54 -25.39 1.79
C ILE A 151 -1.99 -26.09 3.03
N THR A 152 -2.46 -27.31 3.35
CA THR A 152 -1.99 -28.07 4.51
C THR A 152 -0.49 -28.36 4.43
N LYS A 153 0.00 -28.86 3.28
CA LYS A 153 1.43 -29.15 3.08
C LYS A 153 2.28 -27.89 3.22
N LEU A 154 1.81 -26.77 2.67
CA LEU A 154 2.51 -25.50 2.75
C LEU A 154 2.55 -24.98 4.19
N GLN A 155 1.45 -25.07 4.94
CA GLN A 155 1.37 -24.66 6.34
C GLN A 155 2.28 -25.51 7.24
N GLN A 156 2.32 -26.84 7.00
CA GLN A 156 3.22 -27.73 7.74
C GLN A 156 4.69 -27.39 7.47
N TYR A 157 5.04 -27.14 6.20
CA TYR A 157 6.41 -26.78 5.81
C TYR A 157 6.83 -25.40 6.37
N LEU A 158 5.93 -24.42 6.34
CA LEU A 158 6.15 -23.07 6.86
C LEU A 158 5.54 -22.91 8.26
N SER A 159 5.93 -23.78 9.19
CA SER A 159 5.47 -23.73 10.59
C SER A 159 6.47 -23.02 11.51
N GLY A 160 6.09 -22.79 12.77
CA GLY A 160 6.94 -22.13 13.77
C GLY A 160 7.37 -20.72 13.34
N SER A 161 8.68 -20.44 13.34
CA SER A 161 9.25 -19.14 12.96
C SER A 161 8.98 -18.75 11.49
N TYR A 162 8.59 -19.71 10.65
CA TYR A 162 8.29 -19.51 9.24
C TYR A 162 6.80 -19.28 8.93
N LEU A 163 5.91 -19.36 9.94
CA LEU A 163 4.47 -19.16 9.76
C LEU A 163 4.11 -17.80 9.15
N LYS A 164 4.91 -16.78 9.43
CA LYS A 164 4.76 -15.46 8.79
C LYS A 164 4.80 -15.54 7.25
N TYR A 165 5.63 -16.40 6.67
CA TYR A 165 5.75 -16.54 5.22
C TYR A 165 4.56 -17.27 4.61
N PHE A 166 3.98 -18.24 5.32
CA PHE A 166 2.71 -18.86 4.92
C PHE A 166 1.60 -17.82 4.86
N ASN A 167 1.48 -16.98 5.90
CA ASN A 167 0.48 -15.92 5.94
C ASN A 167 0.68 -14.91 4.80
N ILE A 168 1.92 -14.53 4.51
CA ILE A 168 2.25 -13.63 3.38
C ILE A 168 1.81 -14.26 2.05
N ILE A 169 2.12 -15.53 1.78
CA ILE A 169 1.73 -16.22 0.53
C ILE A 169 0.20 -16.20 0.36
N ARG A 170 -0.56 -16.43 1.45
CA ARG A 170 -2.03 -16.41 1.40
C ARG A 170 -2.64 -15.05 1.05
N LEU A 171 -1.88 -13.95 1.18
CA LEU A 171 -2.38 -12.61 0.85
C LEU A 171 -2.46 -12.34 -0.65
N PHE A 172 -1.78 -13.12 -1.49
CA PHE A 172 -1.73 -12.86 -2.95
C PHE A 172 -1.77 -14.12 -3.82
N CYS A 173 -1.67 -15.31 -3.24
CA CYS A 173 -1.75 -16.58 -3.97
C CYS A 173 -3.21 -17.08 -4.05
N VAL A 174 -3.63 -17.47 -5.26
CA VAL A 174 -4.89 -18.18 -5.52
C VAL A 174 -4.62 -19.68 -5.53
N PHE A 175 -5.30 -20.42 -4.64
CA PHE A 175 -5.09 -21.85 -4.41
C PHE A 175 -6.04 -22.74 -5.19
#